data_AF-A0A951XY60-F1
#
_entry.id   AF-A0A951XY60-F1
#
_cell.length_a   1.000
_cell.length_b   1.000
_cell.length_c   1.000
_cell.angle_alpha   90.00
_cell.angle_beta   90.00
_cell.angle_gamma   90.00
#
_symmetry.space_group_name_H-M   'P 1'
#
loop_
_entity.id
_entity.type
_entity.pdbx_description
1 polymer ?
#
loop_
_entity_poly.entity_id
_entity_poly.type
_entity_poly.pdbx_seq_one_letter_code
_entity_poly.pdbx_strand_id
1 'polypeptide(L)'
;MNRLTYYSPLVLGAALMFVMHETIAAGLPAESLSLKWLWVTLAAVCVGAAVQMMMVGAQGAFAQVLPVPGGRSIRGRGAVVGGMLIIAWLVLAAAAALLYSEGARIATWTTAILSGASGVGALLAYIWCWPLAVDDFGADASA
;
A
#
# COMPACT_ATOMS: atom_id res chain seq x y z
N MET A 1 -15.64 1.02 15.23
CA MET A 1 -14.30 1.64 15.06
C MET A 1 -14.48 3.04 14.47
N ASN A 2 -13.70 4.03 14.92
CA ASN A 2 -13.81 5.41 14.43
C ASN A 2 -13.20 5.52 13.01
N ARG A 3 -13.75 6.36 12.12
CA ARG A 3 -13.28 6.57 10.74
C ARG A 3 -11.81 7.03 10.69
N LEU A 4 -11.35 7.76 11.70
CA LEU A 4 -9.97 8.20 11.83
C LEU A 4 -8.97 7.04 12.00
N THR A 5 -9.40 5.93 12.62
CA THR A 5 -8.55 4.75 12.78
C THR A 5 -8.24 4.09 11.42
N TYR A 6 -9.15 4.19 10.45
CA TYR A 6 -8.96 3.66 9.10
C TYR A 6 -7.92 4.42 8.26
N TYR A 7 -7.73 5.72 8.52
CA TYR A 7 -6.76 6.58 7.82
C TYR A 7 -5.47 6.84 8.62
N SER A 8 -5.43 6.40 9.88
CA SER A 8 -4.27 6.55 10.75
C SER A 8 -2.95 6.02 10.15
N PRO A 9 -2.90 4.91 9.40
CA PRO A 9 -1.65 4.43 8.81
C PRO A 9 -1.13 5.34 7.70
N LEU A 10 -2.03 5.91 6.88
CA LEU A 10 -1.65 6.87 5.84
C LEU A 10 -1.02 8.12 6.44
N VAL A 11 -1.66 8.68 7.47
CA VAL A 11 -1.17 9.90 8.15
C VAL A 11 0.13 9.62 8.89
N LEU A 12 0.24 8.48 9.57
CA LEU A 12 1.47 8.09 10.27
C LEU A 12 2.63 7.84 9.31
N GLY A 13 2.39 7.16 8.19
CA GLY A 13 3.41 6.93 7.16
C GLY A 13 3.89 8.23 6.51
N ALA A 14 2.96 9.13 6.19
CA ALA A 14 3.30 10.44 5.64
C ALA A 14 4.06 11.30 6.65
N ALA A 15 3.62 11.33 7.91
CA ALA A 15 4.29 12.08 8.98
C ALA A 15 5.71 11.55 9.25
N LEU A 16 5.90 10.24 9.30
CA LEU A 16 7.21 9.62 9.47
C LEU A 16 8.17 10.03 8.35
N MET A 17 7.71 9.97 7.10
CA MET A 17 8.53 10.36 5.95
C MET A 17 8.86 11.86 5.95
N PHE A 18 7.92 12.70 6.40
CA PHE A 18 8.16 14.13 6.58
C PHE A 18 9.18 14.41 7.68
N VAL A 19 9.18 13.65 8.78
CA VAL A 19 10.21 13.76 9.83
C VAL A 19 11.58 13.35 9.27
N MET A 20 11.64 12.35 8.40
CA MET A 20 12.87 11.88 7.75
C MET A 20 13.31 12.74 6.55
N HIS A 21 12.72 13.92 6.33
CA HIS A 21 12.97 14.74 5.15
C HIS A 21 14.43 15.14 4.94
N GLU A 22 15.22 15.31 6.00
CA GLU A 22 16.65 15.63 5.89
C GLU A 22 17.45 14.49 5.27
N THR A 23 17.14 13.24 5.62
CA THR A 23 17.77 12.05 5.04
C THR A 23 17.47 11.92 3.55
N ILE A 24 16.23 12.24 3.15
CA ILE A 24 15.82 12.27 1.74
C ILE A 24 16.55 13.39 1.00
N ALA A 25 16.60 14.58 1.61
CA ALA A 25 17.22 15.75 1.02
C ALA A 25 18.71 15.59 0.76
N ALA A 26 19.41 14.79 1.57
CA ALA A 26 20.83 14.50 1.38
C ALA A 26 21.12 13.69 0.10
N GLY A 27 20.14 12.93 -0.41
CA GLY A 27 20.25 12.15 -1.64
C GLY A 27 19.72 12.85 -2.89
N LEU A 28 19.11 14.04 -2.76
CA LEU A 28 18.58 14.80 -3.88
C LEU A 28 19.67 15.73 -4.47
N PRO A 29 19.67 15.97 -5.79
CA PRO A 29 20.53 16.97 -6.39
C PRO A 29 20.27 18.36 -5.76
N ALA A 30 21.26 19.26 -5.86
CA ALA A 30 21.11 20.63 -5.40
C ALA A 30 20.04 21.37 -6.23
N GLU A 31 18.79 21.30 -5.76
CA GLU A 31 17.63 21.91 -6.40
C GLU A 31 17.17 23.15 -5.63
N SER A 32 16.28 23.94 -6.26
CA SER A 32 15.62 25.05 -5.59
C SER A 32 14.82 24.56 -4.38
N LEU A 33 14.72 25.41 -3.34
CA LEU A 33 14.02 25.06 -2.10
C LEU A 33 12.59 24.54 -2.34
N SER A 34 11.88 25.11 -3.33
CA SER A 34 10.53 24.71 -3.71
C SER A 34 10.47 23.29 -4.28
N LEU A 35 11.42 22.91 -5.14
CA LEU A 35 11.47 21.57 -5.71
C LEU A 35 11.81 20.51 -4.67
N LYS A 36 12.73 20.83 -3.74
CA LYS A 36 13.02 19.97 -2.58
C LYS A 36 11.77 19.63 -1.78
N TRP A 37 10.95 20.64 -1.44
CA TRP A 37 9.71 20.42 -0.69
C TRP A 37 8.65 19.67 -1.50
N LEU A 38 8.59 19.87 -2.82
CA LEU A 38 7.73 19.07 -3.69
C LEU A 38 8.10 17.58 -3.62
N TRP A 39 9.38 17.24 -3.76
CA TRP A 39 9.85 15.85 -3.69
C TRP A 39 9.59 15.21 -2.33
N VAL A 40 9.86 15.92 -1.23
CA VAL A 40 9.57 15.45 0.12
C VAL A 40 8.07 15.17 0.29
N THR A 41 7.21 16.06 -0.19
CA THR A 41 5.75 15.91 -0.11
C THR A 41 5.28 14.70 -0.91
N LEU A 42 5.76 14.54 -2.15
CA LEU A 42 5.43 13.39 -2.98
C LEU A 42 5.88 12.09 -2.34
N ALA A 43 7.10 12.05 -1.79
CA ALA A 43 7.62 10.88 -1.10
C ALA A 43 6.77 10.54 0.14
N ALA A 44 6.37 11.54 0.92
CA ALA A 44 5.49 11.36 2.07
C ALA A 44 4.12 10.78 1.69
N VAL A 45 3.51 11.29 0.62
CA VAL A 45 2.25 10.76 0.08
C VAL A 45 2.42 9.32 -0.38
N CYS A 46 3.48 9.00 -1.12
CA CYS A 46 3.76 7.64 -1.59
C CYS A 46 3.96 6.66 -0.43
N VAL A 47 4.74 7.04 0.60
CA VAL A 47 4.95 6.20 1.79
C VAL A 47 3.65 6.03 2.57
N GLY A 48 2.88 7.10 2.79
CA GLY A 48 1.56 7.02 3.42
C GLY A 48 0.62 6.07 2.68
N ALA A 49 0.56 6.17 1.35
CA ALA A 49 -0.21 5.26 0.52
C ALA A 49 0.28 3.81 0.62
N ALA A 50 1.60 3.57 0.62
CA ALA A 50 2.17 2.24 0.77
C ALA A 50 1.83 1.61 2.13
N VAL A 51 1.91 2.38 3.22
CA VAL A 51 1.54 1.91 4.57
C VAL A 51 0.04 1.61 4.66
N GLN A 52 -0.81 2.46 4.06
CA GLN A 52 -2.24 2.19 3.98
C GLN A 52 -2.53 0.90 3.21
N MET A 53 -1.88 0.72 2.06
CA MET A 53 -2.03 -0.50 1.26
C MET A 53 -1.50 -1.73 2.00
N MET A 54 -0.44 -1.62 2.78
CA MET A 54 0.05 -2.71 3.62
C MET A 54 -0.99 -3.11 4.66
N MET A 55 -1.66 -2.15 5.31
CA MET A 55 -2.76 -2.45 6.22
C MET A 55 -3.93 -3.15 5.50
N VAL A 56 -4.34 -2.68 4.32
CA VAL A 56 -5.37 -3.33 3.50
C VAL A 56 -4.97 -4.76 3.13
N GLY A 57 -3.70 -4.96 2.74
CA GLY A 57 -3.14 -6.28 2.46
C GLY A 57 -3.20 -7.20 3.68
N ALA A 58 -2.81 -6.71 4.86
CA ALA A 58 -2.85 -7.45 6.11
C ALA A 58 -4.29 -7.81 6.53
N GLN A 59 -5.25 -6.91 6.34
CA GLN A 59 -6.67 -7.20 6.57
C GLN A 59 -7.17 -8.33 5.67
N GLY A 60 -6.83 -8.27 4.37
CA GLY A 60 -7.18 -9.34 3.43
C GLY A 60 -6.51 -10.67 3.79
N ALA A 61 -5.20 -10.67 4.02
CA ALA A 61 -4.40 -11.87 4.23
C ALA A 61 -4.71 -12.60 5.55
N PHE A 62 -4.86 -11.84 6.65
CA PHE A 62 -4.97 -12.42 7.99
C PHE A 62 -6.37 -12.35 8.56
N ALA A 63 -7.08 -11.24 8.35
CA ALA A 63 -8.47 -11.09 8.78
C ALA A 63 -9.48 -11.67 7.77
N GLN A 64 -9.02 -12.04 6.57
CA GLN A 64 -9.88 -12.53 5.48
C GLN A 64 -10.97 -11.52 5.08
N VAL A 65 -10.69 -10.22 5.25
CA VAL A 65 -11.61 -9.13 4.95
C VAL A 65 -10.85 -8.09 4.14
N LEU A 66 -11.29 -7.85 2.90
CA LEU A 66 -10.72 -6.84 2.03
C LEU A 66 -11.79 -5.77 1.76
N PRO A 67 -11.56 -4.51 2.19
CA PRO A 67 -12.57 -3.47 2.13
C PRO A 67 -12.87 -3.05 0.69
N VAL A 68 -14.14 -2.77 0.43
CA VAL A 68 -14.68 -2.25 -0.83
C VAL A 68 -15.45 -0.95 -0.54
N PRO A 69 -15.40 0.07 -1.41
CA PRO A 69 -16.20 1.27 -1.24
C PRO A 69 -17.69 0.98 -1.04
N GLY A 70 -18.35 1.79 -0.22
CA GLY A 70 -19.79 1.65 0.06
C GLY A 70 -20.13 0.75 1.24
N GLY A 71 -19.18 0.44 2.13
CA GLY A 71 -19.44 -0.36 3.35
C GLY A 71 -19.57 -1.86 3.09
N ARG A 72 -18.87 -2.34 2.07
CA ARG A 72 -18.83 -3.75 1.66
C ARG A 72 -17.44 -4.31 1.85
N SER A 73 -17.32 -5.62 1.96
CA SER A 73 -16.04 -6.33 1.95
C SER A 73 -16.08 -7.62 1.16
N ILE A 74 -14.97 -7.91 0.49
CA ILE A 74 -14.66 -9.25 -0.01
C ILE A 74 -14.22 -10.10 1.18
N ARG A 75 -14.71 -11.33 1.28
CA ARG A 75 -14.42 -12.23 2.41
C ARG A 75 -13.85 -13.58 1.99
N GLY A 76 -13.19 -14.25 2.93
CA GLY A 76 -12.68 -15.61 2.76
C GLY A 76 -11.53 -15.70 1.75
N ARG A 77 -11.55 -16.71 0.89
CA ARG A 77 -10.41 -17.04 0.01
C ARG A 77 -10.01 -15.90 -0.92
N GLY A 78 -10.97 -15.18 -1.50
CA GLY A 78 -10.68 -14.04 -2.38
C GLY A 78 -9.95 -12.92 -1.65
N ALA A 79 -10.34 -12.63 -0.41
CA ALA A 79 -9.68 -11.64 0.43
C ALA A 79 -8.25 -12.06 0.81
N VAL A 80 -8.04 -13.35 1.14
CA VAL A 80 -6.72 -13.88 1.48
C VAL A 80 -5.76 -13.77 0.30
N VAL A 81 -6.19 -14.20 -0.89
CA VAL A 81 -5.36 -14.14 -2.10
C VAL A 81 -5.04 -12.69 -2.46
N GLY A 82 -6.04 -11.80 -2.49
CA GLY A 82 -5.83 -10.38 -2.76
C GLY A 82 -4.89 -9.74 -1.74
N GLY A 83 -5.09 -10.03 -0.45
CA GLY A 83 -4.26 -9.51 0.63
C GLY A 83 -2.80 -9.96 0.54
N MET A 84 -2.55 -11.25 0.29
CA MET A 84 -1.19 -11.78 0.12
C MET A 84 -0.49 -11.18 -1.11
N LEU A 85 -1.21 -10.97 -2.22
CA LEU A 85 -0.66 -10.33 -3.41
C LEU A 85 -0.31 -8.86 -3.18
N ILE A 86 -1.11 -8.12 -2.39
CA ILE A 86 -0.78 -6.74 -1.99
C ILE A 86 0.48 -6.72 -1.11
N ILE A 87 0.59 -7.61 -0.13
CA ILE A 87 1.77 -7.71 0.73
C ILE A 87 3.01 -8.05 -0.11
N ALA A 88 2.91 -9.06 -0.98
CA ALA A 88 4.00 -9.46 -1.87
C ALA A 88 4.44 -8.31 -2.78
N TRP A 89 3.49 -7.58 -3.38
CA TRP A 89 3.78 -6.40 -4.19
C TRP A 89 4.63 -5.37 -3.42
N LEU A 90 4.21 -4.99 -2.22
CA LEU A 90 4.88 -3.97 -1.42
C LEU A 90 6.23 -4.43 -0.88
N VAL A 91 6.34 -5.66 -0.37
CA VAL A 91 7.60 -6.22 0.13
C VAL A 91 8.61 -6.35 -0.99
N LEU A 92 8.21 -6.85 -2.16
CA LEU A 92 9.09 -6.95 -3.32
C LEU A 92 9.47 -5.57 -3.87
N ALA A 93 8.58 -4.58 -3.82
CA ALA A 93 8.92 -3.21 -4.23
C ALA A 93 10.00 -2.62 -3.31
N ALA A 94 9.88 -2.81 -1.99
CA ALA A 94 10.89 -2.38 -1.03
C ALA A 94 12.22 -3.13 -1.24
N ALA A 95 12.18 -4.45 -1.46
CA ALA A 95 13.38 -5.24 -1.76
C ALA A 95 14.06 -4.79 -3.07
N ALA A 96 13.29 -4.48 -4.13
CA ALA A 96 13.83 -3.97 -5.38
C ALA A 96 14.52 -2.61 -5.19
N ALA A 97 13.96 -1.72 -4.37
CA ALA A 97 14.59 -0.44 -4.04
C ALA A 97 15.92 -0.62 -3.30
N LEU A 98 16.00 -1.56 -2.35
CA LEU A 98 17.24 -1.90 -1.64
C LEU A 98 18.28 -2.54 -2.58
N LEU A 99 17.86 -3.44 -3.46
CA LEU A 99 18.76 -4.05 -4.44
C LEU A 99 19.31 -3.03 -5.44
N TYR A 100 18.50 -2.01 -5.77
CA TYR A 100 18.94 -0.92 -6.61
C TYR A 100 20.03 -0.07 -5.95
N SER A 101 19.89 0.24 -4.65
CA SER A 101 20.93 0.99 -3.91
C SER A 101 22.25 0.23 -3.79
N GLU A 102 22.20 -1.11 -3.73
CA GLU A 102 23.39 -1.97 -3.72
C GLU A 102 23.99 -2.19 -5.13
N GLY A 103 23.41 -1.61 -6.18
CA GLY A 103 23.89 -1.75 -7.56
C GLY A 103 23.63 -3.13 -8.20
N ALA A 104 22.83 -3.99 -7.57
CA ALA A 104 22.49 -5.32 -8.05
C ALA A 104 21.42 -5.28 -9.17
N ARG A 105 21.81 -4.83 -10.37
CA ARG A 105 20.89 -4.51 -11.48
C ARG A 105 19.96 -5.66 -11.88
N ILE A 106 20.48 -6.88 -12.08
CA ILE A 106 19.65 -8.01 -12.54
C ILE A 106 18.61 -8.36 -11.47
N ALA A 107 19.05 -8.53 -10.22
CA ALA A 107 18.17 -8.83 -9.10
C ALA A 107 17.11 -7.74 -8.88
N THR A 108 17.48 -6.47 -9.06
CA THR A 108 16.54 -5.34 -9.01
C THR A 108 15.42 -5.50 -10.02
N TRP A 109 15.76 -5.73 -11.31
CA TRP A 109 14.76 -5.85 -12.37
C TRP A 109 13.86 -7.07 -12.20
N THR A 110 14.44 -8.22 -11.84
CA THR A 110 13.66 -9.43 -11.57
C THR A 110 12.67 -9.20 -10.42
N THR A 111 13.12 -8.61 -9.32
CA THR A 111 12.28 -8.32 -8.15
C THR A 111 11.20 -7.29 -8.48
N ALA A 112 11.54 -6.25 -9.25
CA ALA A 112 10.60 -5.24 -9.71
C ALA A 112 9.49 -5.82 -10.61
N ILE A 113 9.84 -6.74 -11.52
CA ILE A 113 8.87 -7.43 -12.38
C ILE A 113 7.93 -8.30 -11.53
N LEU A 114 8.46 -9.05 -10.56
CA LEU A 114 7.64 -9.88 -9.66
C LEU A 114 6.73 -9.03 -8.77
N SER A 115 7.23 -7.90 -8.29
CA SER A 115 6.46 -6.89 -7.55
C SER A 115 5.30 -6.39 -8.42
N GLY A 116 5.58 -5.95 -9.65
CA GLY A 116 4.58 -5.50 -10.61
C GLY A 116 3.54 -6.56 -10.94
N ALA A 117 3.96 -7.80 -11.20
CA ALA A 117 3.06 -8.92 -11.46
C ALA A 117 2.15 -9.21 -10.25
N SER A 118 2.67 -9.12 -9.03
CA SER A 118 1.89 -9.27 -7.80
C SER A 118 0.85 -8.15 -7.65
N GLY A 119 1.23 -6.90 -7.96
CA GLY A 119 0.32 -5.75 -7.93
C GLY A 119 -0.81 -5.87 -8.95
N VAL A 120 -0.48 -6.27 -10.19
CA VAL A 120 -1.49 -6.55 -11.23
C VAL A 120 -2.39 -7.72 -10.83
N GLY A 121 -1.81 -8.80 -10.28
CA GLY A 121 -2.57 -9.94 -9.77
C GLY A 121 -3.53 -9.55 -8.65
N ALA A 122 -3.09 -8.71 -7.70
CA ALA A 122 -3.94 -8.18 -6.63
C ALA A 122 -5.12 -7.39 -7.20
N LEU A 123 -4.87 -6.52 -8.18
CA LEU A 123 -5.91 -5.72 -8.83
C LEU A 123 -6.93 -6.61 -9.55
N LEU A 124 -6.47 -7.60 -10.31
CA LEU A 124 -7.35 -8.54 -11.02
C LEU A 124 -8.18 -9.37 -10.04
N ALA A 125 -7.57 -9.89 -8.97
CA ALA A 125 -8.28 -10.63 -7.92
C ALA A 125 -9.33 -9.75 -7.24
N TYR A 126 -9.00 -8.50 -6.96
CA TYR A 126 -9.92 -7.54 -6.36
C TYR A 126 -11.10 -7.23 -7.28
N ILE A 127 -10.88 -6.92 -8.56
CA ILE A 127 -11.93 -6.65 -9.54
C ILE A 127 -12.83 -7.88 -9.73
N TRP A 128 -12.23 -9.08 -9.82
CA TRP A 128 -12.98 -10.32 -9.99
C TRP A 128 -13.87 -10.65 -8.78
N CYS A 129 -13.38 -10.36 -7.58
CA CYS A 129 -14.11 -10.65 -6.35
C CYS A 129 -15.06 -9.52 -5.92
N TRP A 130 -14.93 -8.31 -6.49
CA TRP A 130 -15.77 -7.15 -6.16
C TRP A 130 -17.28 -7.47 -6.23
N PRO A 131 -17.82 -8.14 -7.26
CA PRO A 131 -19.25 -8.43 -7.34
C PRO A 131 -19.76 -9.31 -6.19
N LEU A 132 -18.87 -10.12 -5.60
CA LEU A 132 -19.15 -11.04 -4.51
C LEU A 132 -18.99 -10.39 -3.12
N ALA A 133 -18.63 -9.10 -3.06
CA ALA A 133 -18.49 -8.40 -1.79
C ALA A 133 -19.82 -8.34 -1.04
N VAL A 134 -19.79 -8.63 0.26
CA VAL A 134 -20.96 -8.61 1.15
C VAL A 134 -20.94 -7.34 2.00
N ASP A 135 -22.09 -6.90 2.49
CA ASP A 135 -22.17 -5.74 3.38
C ASP A 135 -21.44 -6.01 4.70
N ASP A 136 -20.69 -5.02 5.19
CA ASP A 136 -19.84 -5.16 6.39
C ASP A 136 -20.64 -5.36 7.67
N PHE A 137 -21.84 -4.79 7.68
CA PHE A 137 -22.85 -4.92 8.71
C PHE A 137 -24.15 -5.29 7.99
N GLY A 138 -24.78 -6.40 8.39
CA GLY A 138 -26.15 -6.68 7.94
C GLY A 138 -27.04 -5.49 8.23
N ALA A 139 -28.10 -5.31 7.46
CA ALA A 139 -29.06 -4.21 7.55
C ALA A 139 -29.83 -4.09 8.90
N ASP A 140 -29.29 -4.64 9.99
CA ASP A 140 -29.91 -4.76 11.32
C ASP A 140 -29.23 -3.86 12.37
N ALA A 141 -28.78 -2.66 11.98
CA ALA A 141 -28.42 -1.59 12.93
C ALA A 141 -29.39 -0.41 12.91
N SER A 142 -30.51 -0.54 12.20
CA SER A 142 -31.59 0.43 12.20
C SER A 142 -32.96 -0.24 12.00
N ALA A 143 -33.40 -0.98 13.01
CA ALA A 143 -34.79 -1.14 13.40
C ALA A 143 -34.84 -1.55 14.88
#